data_AF-A0A2M9PH69-F1
#
_entry.id   AF-A0A2M9PH69-F1
#
_cell.length_a   1.000
_cell.length_b   1.000
_cell.length_c   1.000
_cell.angle_alpha   90.00
_cell.angle_beta   90.00
_cell.angle_gamma   90.00
#
_symmetry.space_group_name_H-M   'P 1'
#
loop_
_entity.id
_entity.type
_entity.pdbx_description
1 polymer ?
#
loop_
_entity_poly.entity_id
_entity_poly.type
_entity_poly.pdbx_seq_one_letter_code
_entity_poly.pdbx_strand_id
1 'polypeptide(L)'
;IAASAPINKQAAMATGRGGEHYAPPAHRNNAISSDVMLPYRGPSREELICPDFHNLVGVSWGRSVVMGIFDHERAEVVIGSAKSRKQKWVIRCACGRFETRSSKVIRAAIPRTGHCAHCDHTEWLRNRHKRPHG
;
A
#
# COMPACT_ATOMS: atom_id res chain seq x y z
N ILE A 1 -29.20 -20.00 8.39
CA ILE A 1 -27.76 -19.70 8.20
C ILE A 1 -27.03 -20.35 9.36
N ALA A 2 -26.33 -21.46 9.13
CA ALA A 2 -25.64 -22.21 10.18
C ALA A 2 -24.40 -21.42 10.63
N ALA A 3 -24.35 -21.03 11.91
CA ALA A 3 -23.18 -20.42 12.51
C ALA A 3 -22.09 -21.48 12.66
N SER A 4 -20.99 -21.35 11.93
CA SER A 4 -19.79 -22.17 12.12
C SER A 4 -19.16 -21.82 13.47
N ALA A 5 -19.56 -22.52 14.53
CA ALA A 5 -18.90 -22.40 15.82
C ALA A 5 -17.47 -22.96 15.72
N PRO A 6 -16.43 -22.24 16.19
CA PRO A 6 -15.07 -22.74 16.17
C PRO A 6 -14.95 -23.97 17.08
N ILE A 7 -14.62 -25.12 16.48
CA ILE A 7 -14.50 -26.43 17.14
C ILE A 7 -13.36 -26.46 18.18
N ASN A 8 -12.42 -25.50 18.13
CA ASN A 8 -11.26 -25.48 19.04
C ASN A 8 -11.11 -24.14 19.79
N LYS A 9 -10.77 -24.24 21.08
CA LYS A 9 -10.57 -23.12 22.01
C LYS A 9 -9.57 -22.08 21.50
N GLN A 10 -8.54 -22.50 20.76
CA GLN A 10 -7.57 -21.59 20.14
C GLN A 10 -8.17 -20.79 18.97
N ALA A 11 -9.01 -21.40 18.15
CA ALA A 11 -9.74 -20.68 17.09
C ALA A 11 -10.77 -19.72 17.70
N ALA A 12 -11.44 -20.12 18.78
CA ALA A 12 -12.35 -19.26 19.54
C ALA A 12 -11.63 -18.03 20.13
N MET A 13 -10.39 -18.16 20.59
CA MET A 13 -9.58 -17.03 21.05
C MET A 13 -9.14 -16.10 19.91
N ALA A 14 -8.81 -16.63 18.74
CA ALA A 14 -8.50 -15.83 17.56
C ALA A 14 -9.72 -15.04 17.04
N THR A 15 -10.94 -15.57 17.21
CA THR A 15 -12.20 -14.92 16.82
C THR A 15 -12.90 -14.16 17.97
N GLY A 16 -12.36 -14.21 19.18
CA GLY A 16 -12.92 -13.55 20.36
C GLY A 16 -12.93 -12.04 20.19
N ARG A 17 -13.97 -11.39 20.74
CA ARG A 17 -14.20 -9.93 20.67
C ARG A 17 -12.93 -9.16 21.03
N GLY A 18 -12.24 -8.62 20.03
CA GLY A 18 -11.00 -7.86 20.20
C GLY A 18 -9.75 -8.50 19.61
N GLY A 19 -9.86 -9.26 18.52
CA GLY A 19 -8.68 -9.66 17.76
C GLY A 19 -7.86 -8.43 17.36
N GLU A 20 -6.61 -8.38 17.79
CA GLU A 20 -5.66 -7.37 17.33
C GLU A 20 -5.45 -7.58 15.84
N HIS A 21 -5.92 -6.63 15.02
CA HIS A 21 -5.64 -6.64 13.60
C HIS A 21 -4.13 -6.45 13.41
N TYR A 22 -3.43 -7.51 13.02
CA TYR A 22 -2.02 -7.42 12.66
C TYR A 22 -1.89 -6.50 11.44
N ALA A 23 -1.56 -5.24 11.69
CA ALA A 23 -1.03 -4.35 10.69
C ALA A 23 0.49 -4.51 10.72
N PRO A 24 1.14 -4.97 9.64
CA PRO A 24 2.60 -4.91 9.57
C PRO A 24 3.02 -3.47 9.85
N PRO A 25 4.05 -3.24 10.68
CA PRO A 25 4.48 -1.88 11.02
C PRO A 25 4.70 -1.13 9.72
N ALA A 26 3.86 -0.13 9.47
CA ALA A 26 3.91 0.67 8.26
C ALA A 26 5.34 1.16 8.13
N HIS A 27 6.09 0.62 7.17
CA HIS A 27 7.48 1.00 6.99
C HIS A 27 7.51 2.48 6.59
N ARG A 28 7.68 3.35 7.61
CA ARG A 28 8.10 4.77 7.62
C ARG A 28 7.46 5.75 6.62
N ASN A 29 6.47 5.32 5.87
CA ASN A 29 5.87 6.10 4.81
C ASN A 29 4.40 6.27 5.18
N ASN A 30 3.92 7.51 5.29
CA ASN A 30 2.50 7.86 5.45
C ASN A 30 1.68 7.44 4.21
N ALA A 31 1.77 6.16 3.87
CA ALA A 31 1.15 5.48 2.76
C ALA A 31 -0.05 4.73 3.33
N ILE A 32 -1.19 4.89 2.66
CA ILE A 32 -2.31 3.98 2.88
C ILE A 32 -1.92 2.65 2.24
N SER A 33 -2.22 1.56 2.94
CA SER A 33 -2.16 0.20 2.41
C SER A 33 -3.53 -0.45 2.58
N SER A 34 -3.97 -1.20 1.56
CA SER A 34 -5.25 -1.89 1.56
C SER A 34 -5.17 -3.20 0.78
N ASP A 35 -5.95 -4.18 1.24
CA ASP A 35 -6.16 -5.45 0.53
C ASP A 35 -7.24 -5.33 -0.54
N VAL A 36 -8.04 -4.26 -0.47
CA VAL A 36 -9.03 -3.89 -1.48
C VAL A 36 -8.52 -2.70 -2.30
N MET A 37 -9.08 -2.56 -3.50
CA MET A 37 -8.69 -1.50 -4.42
C MET A 37 -8.87 -0.12 -3.78
N LEU A 38 -7.80 0.68 -3.78
CA LEU A 38 -7.88 2.08 -3.38
C LEU A 38 -8.52 2.89 -4.52
N PRO A 39 -9.31 3.94 -4.21
CA PRO A 39 -9.88 4.79 -5.23
C PRO A 39 -8.75 5.54 -5.96
N TYR A 40 -8.79 5.46 -7.30
CA TYR A 40 -7.86 6.18 -8.16
C TYR A 40 -8.58 6.74 -9.39
N ARG A 41 -7.97 7.76 -9.97
CA ARG A 41 -8.38 8.38 -11.24
C ARG A 41 -7.20 8.46 -12.21
N GLY A 42 -7.51 8.65 -13.49
CA GLY A 42 -6.52 9.04 -14.47
C GLY A 42 -6.05 10.49 -14.29
N PRO A 43 -4.92 10.87 -14.92
CA PRO A 43 -4.53 12.26 -15.09
C PRO A 43 -5.63 13.05 -15.80
N SER A 44 -5.91 14.28 -15.35
CA SER A 44 -6.77 15.21 -16.06
C SER A 44 -6.04 15.83 -17.25
N ARG A 45 -6.78 16.51 -18.14
CA ARG A 45 -6.18 17.22 -19.27
C ARG A 45 -5.26 18.34 -18.81
N GLU A 46 -5.66 19.06 -17.76
CA GLU A 46 -4.92 20.16 -17.15
C GLU A 46 -3.61 19.68 -16.52
N GLU A 47 -3.63 18.50 -15.89
CA GLU A 47 -2.42 17.87 -15.37
C GLU A 47 -1.47 17.48 -16.51
N LEU A 48 -1.97 16.90 -17.60
CA LEU A 48 -1.15 16.44 -18.71
C LEU A 48 -0.46 17.56 -19.49
N ILE A 49 -1.02 18.76 -19.53
CA ILE A 49 -0.39 19.93 -20.17
C ILE A 49 0.58 20.67 -19.25
N CYS A 50 0.60 20.33 -17.95
CA CYS A 50 1.50 20.96 -16.99
C CYS A 50 2.93 20.40 -17.18
N PRO A 51 3.95 21.23 -17.46
CA PRO A 51 5.30 20.76 -17.74
C PRO A 51 5.96 20.04 -16.57
N ASP A 52 5.59 20.37 -15.33
CA ASP A 52 6.11 19.71 -14.13
C ASP A 52 5.39 18.40 -13.79
N PHE A 53 4.26 18.13 -14.46
CA PHE A 53 3.50 16.90 -14.22
C PHE A 53 4.16 15.72 -14.92
N HIS A 54 4.49 14.72 -14.12
CA HIS A 54 5.05 13.47 -14.63
C HIS A 54 3.97 12.40 -14.58
N ASN A 55 3.46 12.01 -15.74
CA ASN A 55 2.52 10.91 -15.80
C ASN A 55 3.23 9.59 -15.47
N LEU A 56 2.89 8.99 -14.33
CA LEU A 56 3.43 7.71 -13.91
C LEU A 56 2.47 6.53 -14.13
N VAL A 57 1.28 6.75 -14.70
CA VAL A 57 0.32 5.66 -14.92
C VAL A 57 0.94 4.57 -15.79
N GLY A 58 0.78 3.31 -15.37
CA GLY A 58 1.32 2.15 -16.06
C GLY A 58 2.81 1.89 -15.82
N VAL A 59 3.54 2.81 -15.18
CA VAL A 59 4.95 2.59 -14.83
C VAL A 59 5.05 1.42 -13.86
N SER A 60 5.87 0.44 -14.21
CA SER A 60 6.16 -0.75 -13.40
C SER A 60 7.60 -0.76 -12.91
N TRP A 61 7.83 -1.24 -11.69
CA TRP A 61 9.16 -1.47 -11.13
C TRP A 61 9.11 -2.60 -10.10
N GLY A 62 10.08 -3.51 -10.17
CA GLY A 62 10.06 -4.74 -9.37
C GLY A 62 8.73 -5.49 -9.50
N ARG A 63 7.96 -5.54 -8.42
CA ARG A 63 6.65 -6.21 -8.32
C ARG A 63 5.48 -5.23 -8.26
N SER A 64 5.72 -3.94 -8.51
CA SER A 64 4.72 -2.88 -8.37
C SER A 64 4.42 -2.23 -9.71
N VAL A 65 3.17 -1.84 -9.91
CA VAL A 65 2.70 -1.05 -11.06
C VAL A 65 1.85 0.13 -10.58
N VAL A 66 2.02 1.29 -11.19
CA VAL A 66 1.16 2.46 -10.93
C VAL A 66 -0.19 2.28 -11.64
N MET A 67 -1.27 2.35 -10.87
CA MET A 67 -2.64 2.27 -11.38
C MET A 67 -3.18 3.65 -11.79
N GLY A 68 -2.88 4.68 -11.02
CA GLY A 68 -3.48 6.00 -11.19
C GLY A 68 -3.11 6.98 -10.08
N ILE A 69 -3.69 8.17 -10.14
CA ILE A 69 -3.60 9.18 -9.09
C ILE A 69 -4.64 8.86 -8.02
N PHE A 70 -4.24 8.92 -6.74
CA PHE A 70 -5.15 8.66 -5.63
C PHE A 70 -6.28 9.68 -5.61
N ASP A 71 -7.52 9.19 -5.61
CA ASP A 71 -8.71 10.01 -5.62
C ASP A 71 -9.13 10.32 -4.18
N HIS A 72 -8.74 11.50 -3.72
CA HIS A 72 -9.03 11.97 -2.36
C HIS A 72 -10.51 12.28 -2.13
N GLU A 73 -11.30 12.53 -3.18
CA GLU A 73 -12.73 12.85 -3.05
C GLU A 73 -13.55 11.58 -2.86
N ARG A 74 -13.15 10.51 -3.54
CA ARG A 74 -13.76 9.18 -3.38
C ARG A 74 -13.19 8.39 -2.20
N ALA A 75 -12.11 8.86 -1.58
CA ALA A 75 -11.55 8.22 -0.41
C ALA A 75 -12.29 8.65 0.86
N GLU A 76 -12.91 7.69 1.53
CA GLU A 76 -13.46 7.89 2.89
C GLU A 76 -12.34 8.17 3.92
N VAL A 77 -11.09 7.90 3.56
CA VAL A 77 -9.90 8.13 4.38
C VAL A 77 -9.10 9.31 3.85
N VAL A 78 -9.07 10.40 4.62
CA VAL A 78 -8.28 11.59 4.31
C VAL A 78 -6.83 11.40 4.75
N ILE A 79 -5.89 11.40 3.79
CA ILE A 79 -4.45 11.42 4.09
C ILE A 79 -4.01 12.86 4.35
N GLY A 80 -3.82 13.23 5.62
CA GLY A 80 -3.24 14.51 6.03
C GLY A 80 -4.21 15.69 6.04
N SER A 81 -3.73 16.87 6.46
CA SER A 81 -4.55 18.08 6.48
C SER A 81 -4.86 18.57 5.06
N ALA A 82 -5.99 19.25 4.85
CA ALA A 82 -6.40 19.75 3.52
C ALA A 82 -5.32 20.61 2.81
N LYS A 83 -4.49 21.32 3.58
CA LYS A 83 -3.36 22.13 3.08
C LYS A 83 -2.13 21.32 2.66
N SER A 84 -2.10 20.01 2.92
CA SER A 84 -0.92 19.14 2.73
C SER A 84 -1.18 17.91 1.85
N ARG A 85 -2.32 17.85 1.14
CA ARG A 85 -2.67 16.77 0.18
C ARG A 85 -1.75 16.82 -1.04
N LYS A 86 -0.49 16.44 -0.86
CA LYS A 86 0.45 16.23 -1.96
C LYS A 86 -0.05 15.04 -2.78
N GLN A 87 -0.05 15.18 -4.10
CA GLN A 87 -0.44 14.12 -5.03
C GLN A 87 0.23 12.80 -4.67
N LYS A 88 -0.59 11.76 -4.53
CA LYS A 88 -0.17 10.38 -4.35
C LYS A 88 -0.62 9.54 -5.53
N TRP A 89 0.12 8.48 -5.77
CA TRP A 89 -0.17 7.48 -6.79
C TRP A 89 -0.61 6.21 -6.10
N VAL A 90 -1.68 5.60 -6.63
CA VAL A 90 -2.08 4.25 -6.24
C VAL A 90 -1.24 3.26 -7.01
N ILE A 91 -0.64 2.34 -6.28
CA ILE A 91 0.18 1.27 -6.83
C ILE A 91 -0.46 -0.06 -6.49
N ARG A 92 -0.34 -1.05 -7.39
CA ARG A 92 -0.69 -2.44 -7.12
C ARG A 92 0.57 -3.27 -7.09
N CYS A 93 0.76 -4.04 -6.03
CA CYS A 93 1.83 -5.01 -5.93
C CYS A 93 1.37 -6.37 -6.46
N ALA A 94 2.29 -7.19 -6.97
CA ALA A 94 2.04 -8.55 -7.43
C ALA A 94 1.46 -9.47 -6.34
N CYS A 95 1.61 -9.13 -5.05
CA CYS A 95 0.93 -9.84 -3.96
C CYS A 95 -0.58 -9.53 -3.86
N GLY A 96 -1.10 -8.61 -4.66
CA GLY A 96 -2.51 -8.20 -4.66
C GLY A 96 -2.80 -6.92 -3.86
N ARG A 97 -1.92 -6.51 -2.95
CA ARG A 97 -2.11 -5.30 -2.14
C ARG A 97 -2.01 -4.00 -2.93
N PHE A 98 -2.80 -3.02 -2.53
CA PHE A 98 -2.79 -1.65 -3.03
C PHE A 98 -2.16 -0.71 -2.02
N GLU A 99 -1.31 0.21 -2.47
CA GLU A 99 -0.70 1.22 -1.59
C GLU A 99 -0.64 2.59 -2.25
N THR A 100 -0.55 3.65 -1.44
CA THR A 100 -0.25 5.00 -1.95
C THR A 100 1.24 5.32 -1.84
N ARG A 101 1.79 5.94 -2.89
CA ARG A 101 3.20 6.39 -2.93
C ARG A 101 3.32 7.78 -3.51
N SER A 102 4.37 8.52 -3.16
CA SER A 102 4.68 9.81 -3.79
C SER A 102 5.47 9.59 -5.08
N SER A 103 5.39 10.55 -6.02
CA SER A 103 6.19 10.52 -7.26
C SER A 103 7.69 10.39 -6.96
N LYS A 104 8.17 11.06 -5.89
CA LYS A 104 9.57 10.98 -5.45
C LYS A 104 9.98 9.54 -5.08
N VAL A 105 9.14 8.86 -4.30
CA VAL A 105 9.43 7.48 -3.86
C VAL A 105 9.38 6.52 -5.04
N ILE A 106 8.40 6.65 -5.93
CA ILE A 106 8.29 5.80 -7.13
C ILE A 106 9.54 5.97 -7.99
N ARG A 107 9.89 7.20 -8.36
CA ARG A 107 11.06 7.46 -9.23
C ARG A 107 12.38 6.98 -8.63
N ALA A 108 12.56 7.14 -7.32
CA ALA A 108 13.75 6.62 -6.63
C ALA A 108 13.78 5.08 -6.54
N ALA A 109 12.63 4.42 -6.63
CA ALA A 109 12.49 2.97 -6.55
C ALA A 109 12.56 2.28 -7.93
N ILE A 110 12.36 2.99 -9.04
CA ILE A 110 12.47 2.43 -10.41
C ILE A 110 13.78 1.64 -10.64
N PRO A 111 14.98 2.12 -10.24
CA PRO A 111 16.21 1.36 -10.44
C PRO A 111 16.41 0.21 -9.44
N ARG A 112 15.45 -0.04 -8.53
CA ARG A 112 15.56 -1.02 -7.43
C ARG A 112 14.42 -2.04 -7.47
N THR A 113 14.51 -3.05 -6.61
CA THR A 113 13.38 -3.95 -6.33
C THR A 113 12.24 -3.17 -5.68
N GLY A 114 11.15 -2.98 -6.41
CA GLY A 114 9.92 -2.37 -5.91
C GLY A 114 8.99 -3.38 -5.27
N HIS A 115 8.67 -3.18 -4.00
CA HIS A 115 7.66 -3.97 -3.28
C HIS A 115 6.65 -3.06 -2.59
N CYS A 116 5.50 -3.63 -2.23
CA CYS A 116 4.64 -3.03 -1.22
C CYS A 116 5.29 -3.16 0.16
N ALA A 117 4.87 -2.32 1.12
CA ALA A 117 5.39 -2.33 2.48
C ALA A 117 5.21 -3.70 3.15
N HIS A 118 4.13 -4.43 2.81
CA HIS A 118 3.94 -5.79 3.30
C HIS A 118 5.00 -6.76 2.79
N CYS A 119 5.26 -6.80 1.48
CA CYS A 119 6.28 -7.68 0.90
C CYS A 119 7.68 -7.31 1.40
N ASP A 120 7.98 -6.02 1.52
CA ASP A 120 9.23 -5.54 2.15
C ASP A 120 9.36 -6.06 3.58
N HIS A 121 8.29 -5.99 4.36
CA HIS A 121 8.30 -6.49 5.73
C HIS A 121 8.49 -8.00 5.81
N THR A 122 7.80 -8.77 4.95
CA THR A 122 7.97 -10.23 4.89
C THR A 122 9.39 -10.62 4.48
N GLU A 123 9.98 -9.90 3.51
CA GLU A 123 11.37 -10.13 3.09
C GLU A 123 12.35 -9.79 4.22
N TRP A 124 12.12 -8.68 4.92
CA TRP A 124 12.90 -8.33 6.11
C TRP A 124 12.84 -9.42 7.19
N LEU A 125 11.65 -9.95 7.50
CA LEU A 125 11.50 -11.06 8.45
C LEU A 125 12.26 -12.31 8.00
N ARG A 126 12.14 -12.70 6.72
CA ARG A 126 12.86 -13.85 6.15
C ARG A 126 14.38 -13.69 6.26
N ASN A 127 14.88 -12.47 6.04
CA ASN A 127 16.31 -12.18 6.09
C ASN A 127 16.81 -11.98 7.53
N ARG A 128 15.95 -11.58 8.47
CA ARG A 128 16.30 -11.44 9.90
C ARG A 128 16.69 -12.79 10.51
N HIS A 129 15.99 -13.87 10.16
CA HIS A 129 16.32 -15.22 10.65
C HIS A 129 17.62 -15.80 10.08
N LYS A 130 18.16 -15.22 9.00
CA LYS A 130 19.42 -15.65 8.37
C LYS A 130 20.65 -14.92 8.91
N ARG A 131 20.49 -13.93 9.78
CA ARG A 131 21.61 -13.25 10.42
C ARG A 131 21.95 -14.01 11.69
N PRO A 132 23.12 -14.70 11.78
CA PRO A 132 23.56 -15.23 13.06
C PRO A 132 23.64 -14.06 14.06
N HIS A 133 23.07 -14.28 15.25
CA HIS A 133 23.32 -13.38 16.37
C HIS A 133 24.83 -13.35 16.60
N GLY A 134 25.46 -12.23 16.28
CA GLY A 134 26.81 -11.92 16.70
C GLY A 134 26.83 -11.53 18.17
#